data_AF-K2AUC3-F1
#
_entry.id   AF-K2AUC3-F1
#
_cell.length_a   1.000
_cell.length_b   1.000
_cell.length_c   1.000
_cell.angle_alpha   90.00
_cell.angle_beta   90.00
_cell.angle_gamma   90.00
#
_symmetry.space_group_name_H-M   'P 1'
#
loop_
_entity.id
_entity.type
_entity.pdbx_description
1 polymer ?
#
loop_
_entity_poly.entity_id
_entity_poly.type
_entity_poly.pdbx_seq_one_letter_code
_entity_poly.pdbx_strand_id
1 'polypeptide(L)'
;MAKAERAANPHTLYLFDGDMLSPSLLSGFDKGQNTIDLTNLVPFDLAVPGNHEFDFGPENFAEKLKASKYPWAAINITNADGSAIEGLGGVMVKEVGGLKVALIPVAQDTSPEVSSTGSLKFGPTVDMAVEAAKKAREDGADIVVGVVQTNMENDRALIKSHAFDVILSGDDHSYATAYDGVTAYVETSIDGQFLTPIDLMVEVGENDGKRTIAWVPNFRFIDTATVEPDPESKALADKLAAGLDETLNVEIGTTETALDSRRNVVRAEESSMGNLIADAMRAATGADVALMNGGGIRADRTYDAGAKLTRRDILTELPFGNVTVVTELPGSQLLLALENAVSQVEKGAGRFAQVSGLTFSYDPSAEAGARVSEVMVGDTALNPDALYKVAVNDYILGGGDGYGALGGGRVLTNIGGGNLVANDVMGYVEKHRKVKPAVEGRIRRLGQ
;
A
#
# COMPACT_ATOMS: atom_id res chain seq x y z
N MET A 1 -15.06 12.36 -15.21
CA MET A 1 -15.59 13.30 -14.18
C MET A 1 -14.88 14.64 -14.20
N ALA A 2 -13.59 14.74 -13.90
CA ALA A 2 -12.87 16.03 -13.82
C ALA A 2 -13.01 16.92 -15.08
N LYS A 3 -12.98 16.35 -16.30
CA LYS A 3 -13.30 17.07 -17.55
C LYS A 3 -14.69 17.72 -17.51
N ALA A 4 -15.70 17.01 -17.02
CA ALA A 4 -17.08 17.50 -16.92
C ALA A 4 -17.24 18.58 -15.83
N GLU A 5 -16.60 18.40 -14.67
CA GLU A 5 -16.59 19.39 -13.60
C GLU A 5 -15.97 20.71 -14.06
N ARG A 6 -14.79 20.66 -14.70
CA ARG A 6 -14.14 21.85 -15.29
C ARG A 6 -14.96 22.50 -16.41
N ALA A 7 -15.69 21.71 -17.20
CA ALA A 7 -16.56 22.24 -18.24
C ALA A 7 -17.82 22.93 -17.64
N ALA A 8 -18.34 22.41 -16.53
CA ALA A 8 -19.47 22.98 -15.82
C ALA A 8 -19.08 24.26 -15.06
N ASN A 9 -17.86 24.33 -14.54
CA ASN A 9 -17.35 25.49 -13.82
C ASN A 9 -15.88 25.80 -14.21
N PRO A 10 -15.61 26.91 -14.92
CA PRO A 10 -14.24 27.29 -15.29
C PRO A 10 -13.39 27.74 -14.09
N HIS A 11 -13.98 27.86 -12.89
CA HIS A 11 -13.29 28.18 -11.63
C HIS A 11 -12.95 26.94 -10.80
N THR A 12 -12.95 25.75 -11.40
CA THR A 12 -12.58 24.50 -10.73
C THR A 12 -11.07 24.29 -10.71
N LEU A 13 -10.52 24.00 -9.52
CA LEU A 13 -9.18 23.45 -9.33
C LEU A 13 -9.27 21.93 -9.16
N TYR A 14 -8.42 21.19 -9.86
CA TYR A 14 -8.31 19.73 -9.75
C TYR A 14 -6.98 19.37 -9.10
N LEU A 15 -7.02 18.93 -7.85
CA LEU A 15 -5.85 18.78 -6.99
C LEU A 15 -5.68 17.31 -6.60
N PHE A 16 -4.45 16.91 -6.29
CA PHE A 16 -4.10 15.56 -5.88
C PHE A 16 -3.15 15.60 -4.68
N ASP A 17 -3.46 14.81 -3.65
CA ASP A 17 -2.81 14.82 -2.33
C ASP A 17 -1.69 13.79 -2.18
N GLY A 18 -1.70 12.66 -2.89
CA GLY A 18 -0.56 11.73 -2.90
C GLY A 18 -0.94 10.27 -3.15
N ASP A 19 0.07 9.40 -3.16
CA ASP A 19 -0.03 7.94 -3.28
C ASP A 19 -0.65 7.45 -4.59
N MET A 20 -0.06 7.89 -5.69
CA MET A 20 -0.49 7.53 -7.05
C MET A 20 0.42 6.49 -7.71
N LEU A 21 1.74 6.54 -7.45
CA LEU A 21 2.68 5.69 -8.19
C LEU A 21 2.65 4.22 -7.75
N SER A 22 2.24 3.94 -6.51
CA SER A 22 2.27 2.61 -5.88
C SER A 22 1.20 2.55 -4.77
N PRO A 23 0.73 1.34 -4.37
CA PRO A 23 0.98 0.04 -4.97
C PRO A 23 0.01 -0.28 -6.10
N SER A 24 0.54 -0.79 -7.22
CA SER A 24 -0.26 -1.53 -8.18
C SER A 24 0.59 -2.58 -8.88
N LEU A 25 -0.03 -3.65 -9.36
CA LEU A 25 0.67 -4.69 -10.11
C LEU A 25 1.38 -4.11 -11.35
N LEU A 26 0.73 -3.18 -12.04
CA LEU A 26 1.30 -2.54 -13.22
C LEU A 26 2.47 -1.62 -12.85
N SER A 27 2.35 -0.90 -11.73
CA SER A 27 3.43 -0.10 -11.15
C SER A 27 4.65 -0.96 -10.80
N GLY A 28 4.47 -2.21 -10.39
CA GLY A 28 5.58 -3.15 -10.19
C GLY A 28 6.41 -3.42 -11.45
N PHE A 29 5.83 -3.26 -12.65
CA PHE A 29 6.51 -3.46 -13.93
C PHE A 29 7.04 -2.16 -14.54
N ASP A 30 6.25 -1.09 -14.53
CA ASP A 30 6.57 0.18 -15.20
C ASP A 30 6.95 1.34 -14.26
N LYS A 31 7.00 1.03 -12.96
CA LYS A 31 7.35 1.94 -11.86
C LYS A 31 6.41 3.15 -11.75
N GLY A 32 5.13 2.95 -12.02
CA GLY A 32 4.08 3.96 -11.95
C GLY A 32 3.95 4.81 -13.22
N GLN A 33 4.47 4.34 -14.37
CA GLN A 33 4.33 5.10 -15.61
C GLN A 33 2.88 5.10 -16.10
N ASN A 34 2.16 3.99 -15.93
CA ASN A 34 0.75 3.86 -16.24
C ASN A 34 -0.10 4.97 -15.59
N THR A 35 0.14 5.29 -14.32
CA THR A 35 -0.64 6.28 -13.60
C THR A 35 -0.34 7.68 -14.09
N ILE A 36 0.94 7.99 -14.36
CA ILE A 36 1.35 9.24 -15.04
C ILE A 36 0.68 9.38 -16.40
N ASP A 37 0.64 8.32 -17.21
CA ASP A 37 0.03 8.37 -18.54
C ASP A 37 -1.48 8.63 -18.45
N LEU A 38 -2.17 8.05 -17.47
CA LEU A 38 -3.60 8.27 -17.21
C LEU A 38 -3.88 9.69 -16.71
N THR A 39 -3.12 10.18 -15.73
CA THR A 39 -3.32 11.53 -15.17
C THR A 39 -2.87 12.63 -16.14
N ASN A 40 -1.97 12.33 -17.07
CA ASN A 40 -1.63 13.21 -18.19
C ASN A 40 -2.77 13.43 -19.19
N LEU A 41 -3.82 12.59 -19.20
CA LEU A 41 -5.04 12.84 -19.98
C LEU A 41 -5.87 13.98 -19.40
N VAL A 42 -5.86 14.12 -18.08
CA VAL A 42 -6.55 15.20 -17.34
C VAL A 42 -5.60 15.74 -16.27
N PRO A 43 -4.65 16.62 -16.63
CA PRO A 43 -3.61 17.05 -15.72
C PRO A 43 -4.18 17.81 -14.54
N PHE A 44 -3.63 17.51 -13.37
CA PHE A 44 -3.90 18.24 -12.13
C PHE A 44 -3.41 19.69 -12.23
N ASP A 45 -4.07 20.55 -11.46
CA ASP A 45 -3.63 21.90 -11.18
C ASP A 45 -2.43 21.96 -10.23
N LEU A 46 -2.31 20.93 -9.38
CA LEU A 46 -1.23 20.67 -8.42
C LEU A 46 -1.32 19.21 -7.98
N ALA A 47 -0.18 18.52 -7.89
CA ALA A 47 -0.07 17.23 -7.23
C ALA A 47 0.98 17.29 -6.12
N VAL A 48 0.69 16.66 -4.99
CA VAL A 48 1.61 16.49 -3.87
C VAL A 48 2.09 15.05 -3.84
N PRO A 49 3.40 14.80 -3.65
CA PRO A 49 3.89 13.44 -3.47
C PRO A 49 3.51 12.95 -2.07
N GLY A 50 2.87 11.79 -2.02
CA GLY A 50 2.77 10.96 -0.84
C GLY A 50 4.00 10.07 -0.65
N ASN A 51 3.94 9.19 0.34
CA ASN A 51 5.01 8.23 0.62
C ASN A 51 5.22 7.28 -0.56
N HIS A 52 4.16 6.81 -1.21
CA HIS A 52 4.25 5.81 -2.28
C HIS A 52 4.82 6.35 -3.60
N GLU A 53 5.00 7.67 -3.74
CA GLU A 53 5.78 8.24 -4.84
C GLU A 53 7.26 7.83 -4.79
N PHE A 54 7.76 7.42 -3.62
CA PHE A 54 9.16 7.10 -3.38
C PHE A 54 9.45 5.59 -3.31
N ASP A 55 8.46 4.71 -3.50
CA ASP A 55 8.65 3.25 -3.37
C ASP A 55 9.70 2.70 -4.31
N PHE A 56 9.80 3.28 -5.50
CA PHE A 56 10.77 2.91 -6.53
C PHE A 56 12.05 3.77 -6.50
N GLY A 57 12.25 4.55 -5.43
CA GLY A 57 13.40 5.41 -5.22
C GLY A 57 13.23 6.85 -5.72
N PRO A 58 14.00 7.81 -5.18
CA PRO A 58 13.93 9.22 -5.55
C PRO A 58 14.32 9.48 -7.02
N GLU A 59 15.15 8.62 -7.62
CA GLU A 59 15.48 8.71 -9.04
C GLU A 59 14.27 8.42 -9.94
N ASN A 60 13.45 7.41 -9.58
CA ASN A 60 12.22 7.13 -10.30
C ASN A 60 11.21 8.27 -10.13
N PHE A 61 11.05 8.80 -8.92
CA PHE A 61 10.19 9.96 -8.70
C PHE A 61 10.63 11.15 -9.56
N ALA A 62 11.93 11.45 -9.65
CA ALA A 62 12.45 12.51 -10.50
C ALA A 62 12.16 12.29 -12.00
N GLU A 63 12.16 11.04 -12.47
CA GLU A 63 11.72 10.70 -13.83
C GLU A 63 10.21 10.95 -14.01
N LYS A 64 9.37 10.57 -13.04
CA LYS A 64 7.92 10.78 -13.09
C LYS A 64 7.55 12.25 -13.04
N LEU A 65 8.30 13.04 -12.26
CA LEU A 65 8.22 14.50 -12.23
C LEU A 65 8.39 15.10 -13.62
N LYS A 66 9.39 14.62 -14.39
CA LYS A 66 9.65 15.06 -15.77
C LYS A 66 8.61 14.55 -16.78
N ALA A 67 8.05 13.37 -16.55
CA ALA A 67 7.03 12.78 -17.41
C ALA A 67 5.62 13.38 -17.19
N SER A 68 5.41 14.10 -16.09
CA SER A 68 4.12 14.69 -15.73
C SER A 68 3.82 15.96 -16.52
N LYS A 69 2.57 16.12 -16.97
CA LYS A 69 2.04 17.34 -17.60
C LYS A 69 1.40 18.30 -16.59
N TYR A 70 1.60 18.04 -15.31
CA TYR A 70 1.10 18.81 -14.19
C TYR A 70 2.23 19.06 -13.19
N PRO A 71 2.14 20.13 -12.39
CA PRO A 71 3.18 20.46 -11.44
C PRO A 71 3.08 19.57 -10.19
N TRP A 72 4.19 18.92 -9.84
CA TRP A 72 4.39 18.38 -8.51
C TRP A 72 4.94 19.45 -7.58
N ALA A 73 4.51 19.47 -6.33
CA ALA A 73 5.05 20.38 -5.33
C ALA A 73 5.03 19.77 -3.93
N ALA A 74 6.00 20.17 -3.11
CA ALA A 74 5.99 19.96 -1.66
C ALA A 74 6.97 20.96 -1.02
N ILE A 75 6.55 21.62 0.06
CA ILE A 75 7.41 22.63 0.73
C ILE A 75 8.38 22.01 1.74
N ASN A 76 8.17 20.76 2.13
CA ASN A 76 8.88 20.11 3.22
C ASN A 76 9.82 18.99 2.77
N ILE A 77 10.21 18.94 1.48
CA ILE A 77 11.17 17.95 0.98
C ILE A 77 12.43 18.66 0.46
N THR A 78 13.60 18.19 0.90
CA THR A 78 14.90 18.71 0.44
C THR A 78 15.89 17.58 0.15
N ASN A 79 16.93 17.90 -0.63
CA ASN A 79 18.09 17.03 -0.78
C ASN A 79 18.85 16.91 0.55
N ALA A 80 19.79 15.96 0.64
CA ALA A 80 20.59 15.74 1.84
C ALA A 80 21.35 17.00 2.33
N ASP A 81 21.75 17.88 1.41
CA ASP A 81 22.45 19.14 1.69
C ASP A 81 21.50 20.31 2.02
N GLY A 82 20.19 20.09 2.00
CA GLY A 82 19.16 21.10 2.25
C GLY A 82 18.76 21.91 1.01
N SER A 83 19.32 21.62 -0.16
CA SER A 83 18.89 22.25 -1.41
C SER A 83 17.52 21.73 -1.88
N ALA A 84 16.83 22.53 -2.69
CA ALA A 84 15.56 22.15 -3.30
C ALA A 84 15.73 21.02 -4.31
N ILE A 85 14.71 20.16 -4.44
CA ILE A 85 14.65 19.12 -5.47
C ILE A 85 14.35 19.76 -6.83
N GLU A 86 15.13 19.43 -7.86
CA GLU A 86 14.92 19.96 -9.20
C GLU A 86 13.55 19.56 -9.75
N GLY A 87 12.76 20.55 -10.19
CA GLY A 87 11.43 20.34 -10.76
C GLY A 87 10.30 20.24 -9.74
N LEU A 88 10.59 20.05 -8.45
CA LEU A 88 9.58 20.04 -7.40
C LEU A 88 9.23 21.49 -7.00
N GLY A 89 7.97 21.86 -7.16
CA GLY A 89 7.45 23.18 -6.81
C GLY A 89 7.23 23.37 -5.32
N GLY A 90 6.77 24.57 -4.96
CA GLY A 90 6.32 24.92 -3.60
C GLY A 90 4.92 25.54 -3.62
N VAL A 91 4.65 26.46 -2.69
CA VAL A 91 3.39 27.19 -2.61
C VAL A 91 3.02 27.83 -3.97
N MET A 92 1.77 27.65 -4.37
CA MET A 92 1.24 28.20 -5.62
C MET A 92 0.04 29.10 -5.34
N VAL A 93 -0.01 30.30 -5.92
CA VAL A 93 -1.18 31.18 -5.84
C VAL A 93 -1.84 31.25 -7.20
N LYS A 94 -3.14 30.93 -7.26
CA LYS A 94 -3.96 30.99 -8.48
C LYS A 94 -5.05 32.04 -8.33
N GLU A 95 -5.35 32.75 -9.41
CA GLU A 95 -6.54 33.59 -9.49
C GLU A 95 -7.73 32.77 -9.97
N VAL A 96 -8.76 32.65 -9.13
CA VAL A 96 -9.94 31.82 -9.39
C VAL A 96 -11.18 32.63 -9.06
N GLY A 97 -12.02 32.93 -10.06
CA GLY A 97 -13.23 33.74 -9.86
C GLY A 97 -12.96 35.14 -9.27
N GLY A 98 -11.77 35.70 -9.52
CA GLY A 98 -11.33 36.98 -8.92
C GLY A 98 -10.85 36.87 -7.47
N LEU A 99 -10.67 35.67 -6.94
CA LEU A 99 -10.06 35.37 -5.64
C LEU A 99 -8.60 34.95 -5.83
N LYS A 100 -7.72 35.35 -4.89
CA LYS A 100 -6.37 34.79 -4.77
C LYS A 100 -6.41 33.53 -3.91
N VAL A 101 -6.30 32.37 -4.53
CA VAL A 101 -6.30 31.07 -3.86
C VAL A 101 -4.87 30.56 -3.71
N ALA A 102 -4.37 30.47 -2.48
CA ALA A 102 -3.07 29.87 -2.18
C ALA A 102 -3.22 28.36 -1.97
N LEU A 103 -2.38 27.59 -2.63
CA LEU A 103 -2.25 26.15 -2.50
C LEU A 103 -0.96 25.84 -1.74
N ILE A 104 -1.08 25.17 -0.60
CA ILE A 104 0.02 24.82 0.30
C ILE A 104 0.29 23.31 0.18
N PRO A 105 1.28 22.89 -0.62
CA PRO A 105 1.60 21.48 -0.84
C PRO A 105 2.53 20.93 0.23
N VAL A 106 2.15 19.84 0.91
CA VAL A 106 2.97 19.26 1.99
C VAL A 106 2.91 17.73 1.96
N ALA A 107 4.08 17.10 1.93
CA ALA A 107 4.20 15.64 1.99
C ALA A 107 4.22 15.13 3.44
N GLN A 108 3.97 13.84 3.62
CA GLN A 108 4.03 13.19 4.92
C GLN A 108 5.48 13.11 5.42
N ASP A 109 5.74 13.60 6.62
CA ASP A 109 7.07 13.64 7.23
C ASP A 109 7.63 12.26 7.60
N THR A 110 6.74 11.26 7.79
CA THR A 110 7.10 9.86 8.04
C THR A 110 7.46 9.07 6.78
N SER A 111 7.43 9.67 5.59
CA SER A 111 7.79 8.99 4.31
C SER A 111 9.11 8.18 4.37
N PRO A 112 10.19 8.67 5.03
CA PRO A 112 11.45 7.89 5.16
C PRO A 112 11.32 6.58 5.96
N GLU A 113 10.27 6.42 6.74
CA GLU A 113 10.03 5.23 7.58
C GLU A 113 9.25 4.14 6.81
N VAL A 114 8.46 4.56 5.82
CA VAL A 114 7.47 3.71 5.13
C VAL A 114 7.74 3.52 3.64
N SER A 115 8.72 4.23 3.07
CA SER A 115 9.09 4.14 1.65
C SER A 115 10.61 4.24 1.41
N SER A 116 11.03 4.21 0.14
CA SER A 116 12.44 4.20 -0.28
C SER A 116 12.96 5.60 -0.65
N THR A 117 12.92 6.54 0.29
CA THR A 117 13.24 7.97 0.04
C THR A 117 14.73 8.30 -0.16
N GLY A 118 15.63 7.34 0.05
CA GLY A 118 17.07 7.53 -0.08
C GLY A 118 17.62 8.53 0.94
N SER A 119 18.31 9.58 0.46
CA SER A 119 18.93 10.61 1.31
C SER A 119 18.10 11.91 1.41
N LEU A 120 16.89 11.91 0.84
CA LEU A 120 15.97 13.04 0.93
C LEU A 120 15.57 13.28 2.39
N LYS A 121 15.37 14.55 2.73
CA LYS A 121 14.95 15.00 4.06
C LYS A 121 13.53 15.53 4.00
N PHE A 122 12.72 15.10 4.97
CA PHE A 122 11.34 15.51 5.14
C PHE A 122 11.23 16.36 6.41
N GLY A 123 10.73 17.58 6.27
CA GLY A 123 10.47 18.51 7.37
C GLY A 123 9.09 18.28 7.99
N PRO A 124 8.85 18.73 9.23
CA PRO A 124 7.62 18.45 9.98
C PRO A 124 6.37 18.93 9.22
N THR A 125 5.42 18.02 8.98
CA THR A 125 4.26 18.29 8.11
C THR A 125 3.41 19.43 8.67
N VAL A 126 2.98 19.34 9.94
CA VAL A 126 2.04 20.30 10.53
C VAL A 126 2.65 21.70 10.68
N ASP A 127 3.85 21.80 11.25
CA ASP A 127 4.48 23.09 11.54
C ASP A 127 4.75 23.89 10.26
N MET A 128 5.33 23.25 9.23
CA MET A 128 5.63 23.92 7.97
C MET A 128 4.36 24.29 7.20
N ALA A 129 3.33 23.42 7.22
CA ALA A 129 2.04 23.70 6.60
C ALA A 129 1.40 24.97 7.21
N VAL A 130 1.32 25.03 8.54
CA VAL A 130 0.69 26.14 9.27
C VAL A 130 1.47 27.44 9.08
N GLU A 131 2.80 27.40 9.08
CA GLU A 131 3.63 28.57 8.81
C GLU A 131 3.40 29.11 7.39
N ALA A 132 3.42 28.23 6.38
CA ALA A 132 3.19 28.61 4.99
C ALA A 132 1.77 29.17 4.76
N ALA A 133 0.76 28.57 5.39
CA ALA A 133 -0.62 29.04 5.30
C ALA A 133 -0.81 30.45 5.88
N LYS A 134 -0.22 30.72 7.06
CA LYS A 134 -0.22 32.05 7.67
C LYS A 134 0.49 33.07 6.78
N LYS A 135 1.66 32.70 6.24
CA LYS A 135 2.41 33.56 5.33
C LYS A 135 1.63 33.88 4.05
N ALA A 136 0.95 32.89 3.47
CA ALA A 136 0.12 33.09 2.28
C ALA A 136 -1.05 34.06 2.56
N ARG A 137 -1.66 33.96 3.74
CA ARG A 137 -2.69 34.91 4.19
C ARG A 137 -2.14 36.33 4.34
N GLU A 138 -0.97 36.48 4.97
CA GLU A 138 -0.28 37.78 5.11
C GLU A 138 0.07 38.39 3.75
N ASP A 139 0.39 37.57 2.76
CA ASP A 139 0.65 37.99 1.38
C ASP A 139 -0.63 38.29 0.56
N GLY A 140 -1.80 38.20 1.21
CA GLY A 140 -3.08 38.61 0.64
C GLY A 140 -3.84 37.50 -0.08
N ALA A 141 -3.63 36.23 0.27
CA ALA A 141 -4.51 35.14 -0.17
C ALA A 141 -5.93 35.31 0.39
N ASP A 142 -6.92 35.32 -0.50
CA ASP A 142 -8.35 35.35 -0.15
C ASP A 142 -8.80 33.99 0.41
N ILE A 143 -8.26 32.89 -0.15
CA ILE A 143 -8.52 31.51 0.29
C ILE A 143 -7.19 30.75 0.38
N VAL A 144 -7.02 29.94 1.44
CA VAL A 144 -5.84 29.10 1.67
C VAL A 144 -6.26 27.63 1.69
N VAL A 145 -5.76 26.85 0.75
CA VAL A 145 -6.03 25.43 0.57
C VAL A 145 -4.77 24.63 0.90
N GLY A 146 -4.85 23.76 1.89
CA GLY A 146 -3.86 22.72 2.13
C GLY A 146 -4.10 21.56 1.18
N VAL A 147 -3.06 21.15 0.44
CA VAL A 147 -3.03 19.89 -0.30
C VAL A 147 -1.95 19.08 0.38
N VAL A 148 -2.33 18.07 1.14
CA VAL A 148 -1.42 17.43 2.09
C VAL A 148 -1.53 15.91 2.00
N GLN A 149 -0.42 15.19 2.04
CA GLN A 149 -0.45 13.75 2.36
C GLN A 149 -0.08 13.62 3.83
N THR A 150 -1.00 13.19 4.69
CA THR A 150 -0.70 12.99 6.11
C THR A 150 -1.77 12.18 6.82
N ASN A 151 -1.42 11.64 7.98
CA ASN A 151 -2.33 10.85 8.79
C ASN A 151 -3.38 11.70 9.53
N MET A 152 -4.38 11.03 10.05
CA MET A 152 -5.53 11.61 10.74
C MET A 152 -5.17 12.40 12.00
N GLU A 153 -4.04 12.09 12.65
CA GLU A 153 -3.55 12.86 13.80
C GLU A 153 -3.10 14.26 13.36
N ASN A 154 -2.28 14.32 12.31
CA ASN A 154 -1.81 15.56 11.72
C ASN A 154 -2.96 16.35 11.08
N ASP A 155 -3.90 15.69 10.40
CA ASP A 155 -5.09 16.34 9.85
C ASP A 155 -5.90 17.07 10.92
N ARG A 156 -6.13 16.42 12.07
CA ARG A 156 -6.84 17.06 13.19
C ARG A 156 -6.06 18.26 13.73
N ALA A 157 -4.74 18.20 13.75
CA ALA A 157 -3.90 19.33 14.15
C ALA A 157 -4.00 20.50 13.15
N LEU A 158 -4.01 20.21 11.84
CA LEU A 158 -4.18 21.19 10.77
C LEU A 158 -5.56 21.86 10.82
N ILE A 159 -6.64 21.09 11.00
CA ILE A 159 -8.01 21.62 11.17
C ILE A 159 -8.06 22.55 12.39
N LYS A 160 -7.58 22.07 13.54
CA LYS A 160 -7.58 22.84 14.80
C LYS A 160 -6.70 24.11 14.74
N SER A 161 -5.75 24.17 13.83
CA SER A 161 -4.91 25.35 13.65
C SER A 161 -5.69 26.55 13.11
N HIS A 162 -6.80 26.31 12.39
CA HIS A 162 -7.57 27.31 11.64
C HIS A 162 -6.74 28.17 10.69
N ALA A 163 -5.57 27.68 10.25
CA ALA A 163 -4.73 28.39 9.28
C ALA A 163 -5.23 28.24 7.84
N PHE A 164 -6.09 27.25 7.58
CA PHE A 164 -6.60 26.87 6.27
C PHE A 164 -8.11 27.10 6.16
N ASP A 165 -8.57 27.46 4.97
CA ASP A 165 -10.00 27.42 4.62
C ASP A 165 -10.41 26.00 4.21
N VAL A 166 -9.56 25.34 3.41
CA VAL A 166 -9.83 23.99 2.91
C VAL A 166 -8.59 23.13 3.11
N ILE A 167 -8.76 21.88 3.53
CA ILE A 167 -7.72 20.86 3.59
C ILE A 167 -8.19 19.68 2.74
N LEU A 168 -7.40 19.32 1.74
CA LEU A 168 -7.51 18.09 0.98
C LEU A 168 -6.39 17.17 1.47
N SER A 169 -6.75 16.03 2.06
CA SER A 169 -5.81 15.09 2.66
C SER A 169 -6.00 13.64 2.18
N GLY A 170 -4.96 12.83 2.38
CA GLY A 170 -4.89 11.39 2.14
C GLY A 170 -3.77 10.74 2.97
N ASP A 171 -3.82 9.40 3.11
CA ASP A 171 -2.85 8.44 3.73
C ASP A 171 -3.65 7.35 4.49
N ASP A 172 -4.71 7.75 5.21
CA ASP A 172 -5.51 6.83 6.03
C ASP A 172 -6.52 5.99 5.24
N HIS A 173 -6.72 6.29 3.95
CA HIS A 173 -7.71 5.69 3.06
C HIS A 173 -9.15 5.79 3.57
N SER A 174 -9.40 6.77 4.44
CA SER A 174 -10.71 7.02 5.00
C SER A 174 -11.57 7.81 4.03
N TYR A 175 -12.88 7.62 4.15
CA TYR A 175 -13.83 8.53 3.53
C TYR A 175 -14.36 9.48 4.60
N ALA A 176 -13.92 10.74 4.54
CA ALA A 176 -14.22 11.71 5.59
C ALA A 176 -14.44 13.11 5.02
N THR A 177 -15.45 13.81 5.55
CA THR A 177 -15.62 15.25 5.35
C THR A 177 -15.99 15.92 6.65
N ALA A 178 -15.44 17.11 6.90
CA ALA A 178 -15.79 17.91 8.06
C ALA A 178 -15.80 19.41 7.72
N TYR A 179 -16.57 20.18 8.49
CA TYR A 179 -16.53 21.64 8.47
C TYR A 179 -16.85 22.17 9.86
N ASP A 180 -15.94 22.94 10.45
CA ASP A 180 -16.07 23.47 11.82
C ASP A 180 -16.52 24.93 11.87
N GLY A 181 -16.92 25.49 10.73
CA GLY A 181 -17.25 26.90 10.57
C GLY A 181 -16.07 27.77 10.09
N VAL A 182 -14.85 27.21 10.04
CA VAL A 182 -13.64 27.89 9.57
C VAL A 182 -12.92 27.07 8.50
N THR A 183 -12.70 25.78 8.76
CA THR A 183 -11.93 24.89 7.90
C THR A 183 -12.80 23.76 7.39
N ALA A 184 -12.89 23.62 6.07
CA ALA A 184 -13.46 22.46 5.39
C ALA A 184 -12.37 21.41 5.19
N TYR A 185 -12.69 20.14 5.46
CA TYR A 185 -11.77 19.03 5.34
C TYR A 185 -12.40 17.95 4.47
N VAL A 186 -11.57 17.30 3.64
CA VAL A 186 -11.94 16.11 2.89
C VAL A 186 -10.78 15.13 2.82
N GLU A 187 -11.14 13.85 2.89
CA GLU A 187 -10.36 12.70 2.46
C GLU A 187 -11.26 11.82 1.58
N THR A 188 -10.73 11.34 0.45
CA THR A 188 -11.54 10.82 -0.66
C THR A 188 -11.60 9.29 -0.77
N SER A 189 -11.23 8.57 0.29
CA SER A 189 -11.00 7.12 0.29
C SER A 189 -9.79 6.71 -0.56
N ILE A 190 -9.86 5.58 -1.26
CA ILE A 190 -8.72 4.95 -1.97
C ILE A 190 -9.11 4.57 -3.41
N ASP A 191 -8.10 4.27 -4.24
CA ASP A 191 -8.22 3.65 -5.57
C ASP A 191 -9.10 4.40 -6.57
N GLY A 192 -9.33 5.69 -6.33
CA GLY A 192 -10.25 6.50 -7.13
C GLY A 192 -11.69 5.98 -7.09
N GLN A 193 -12.11 5.31 -6.00
CA GLN A 193 -13.49 4.87 -5.80
C GLN A 193 -14.46 6.07 -5.72
N PHE A 194 -13.99 7.19 -5.17
CA PHE A 194 -14.74 8.43 -5.10
C PHE A 194 -13.96 9.60 -5.67
N LEU A 195 -14.69 10.56 -6.22
CA LEU A 195 -14.22 11.93 -6.42
C LEU A 195 -15.10 12.86 -5.57
N THR A 196 -14.47 13.71 -4.77
CA THR A 196 -15.18 14.62 -3.85
C THR A 196 -14.96 16.09 -4.22
N PRO A 197 -15.79 16.68 -5.09
CA PRO A 197 -15.80 18.12 -5.29
C PRO A 197 -16.28 18.87 -4.04
N ILE A 198 -15.60 19.98 -3.72
CA ILE A 198 -16.05 20.96 -2.72
C ILE A 198 -16.44 22.23 -3.47
N ASP A 199 -17.74 22.51 -3.56
CA ASP A 199 -18.21 23.77 -4.13
C ASP A 199 -18.17 24.84 -3.04
N LEU A 200 -17.30 25.84 -3.20
CA LEU A 200 -17.24 26.99 -2.30
C LEU A 200 -18.18 28.08 -2.80
N MET A 201 -19.22 28.40 -2.03
CA MET A 201 -20.06 29.56 -2.28
C MET A 201 -19.42 30.77 -1.61
N VAL A 202 -18.81 31.66 -2.39
CA VAL A 202 -18.00 32.78 -1.87
C VAL A 202 -18.71 34.11 -2.07
N GLU A 203 -18.78 34.90 -1.00
CA GLU A 203 -19.21 36.30 -1.01
C GLU A 203 -17.98 37.20 -0.82
N VAL A 204 -17.79 38.11 -1.77
CA VAL A 204 -16.72 39.12 -1.72
C VAL A 204 -17.35 40.46 -1.34
N GLY A 205 -16.93 41.00 -0.20
CA GLY A 205 -17.36 42.28 0.32
C GLY A 205 -16.22 43.27 0.49
N GLU A 206 -16.58 44.44 1.01
CA GLU A 206 -15.65 45.47 1.45
C GLU A 206 -16.14 46.03 2.78
N ASN A 207 -15.23 46.16 3.74
CA ASN A 207 -15.47 46.81 5.02
C ASN A 207 -14.30 47.76 5.34
N ASP A 208 -14.59 49.04 5.55
CA ASP A 208 -13.60 50.11 5.79
C ASP A 208 -12.45 50.13 4.76
N GLY A 209 -12.77 49.94 3.47
CA GLY A 209 -11.78 49.90 2.39
C GLY A 209 -10.94 48.63 2.34
N LYS A 210 -11.23 47.63 3.18
CA LYS A 210 -10.59 46.31 3.16
C LYS A 210 -11.54 45.28 2.56
N ARG A 211 -11.02 44.51 1.61
CA ARG A 211 -11.72 43.35 1.04
C ARG A 211 -12.02 42.34 2.13
N THR A 212 -13.25 41.84 2.16
CA THR A 212 -13.70 40.77 3.06
C THR A 212 -14.16 39.57 2.24
N ILE A 213 -13.86 38.38 2.73
CA ILE A 213 -14.24 37.11 2.10
C ILE A 213 -15.04 36.31 3.12
N ALA A 214 -16.23 35.87 2.72
CA ALA A 214 -17.03 34.90 3.46
C ALA A 214 -17.38 33.75 2.53
N TRP A 215 -17.42 32.52 3.04
CA TRP A 215 -17.76 31.37 2.22
C TRP A 215 -18.38 30.24 3.03
N VAL A 216 -19.11 29.35 2.35
CA VAL A 216 -19.61 28.10 2.91
C VAL A 216 -19.36 26.94 1.93
N PRO A 217 -19.01 25.73 2.41
CA PRO A 217 -18.77 24.59 1.53
C PRO A 217 -20.06 23.82 1.24
N ASN A 218 -20.15 23.28 0.04
CA ASN A 218 -21.04 22.18 -0.30
C ASN A 218 -20.20 20.98 -0.75
N PHE A 219 -20.24 19.90 0.01
CA PHE A 219 -19.53 18.65 -0.31
C PHE A 219 -20.39 17.80 -1.24
N ARG A 220 -19.81 17.39 -2.37
CA ARG A 220 -20.43 16.43 -3.29
C ARG A 220 -19.60 15.16 -3.33
N PHE A 221 -20.28 14.04 -3.52
CA PHE A 221 -19.65 12.73 -3.57
C PHE A 221 -20.06 12.02 -4.84
N ILE A 222 -19.07 11.67 -5.64
CA ILE A 222 -19.28 11.01 -6.91
C ILE A 222 -18.63 9.64 -6.81
N ASP A 223 -19.46 8.60 -6.68
CA ASP A 223 -19.03 7.21 -6.84
C ASP A 223 -18.63 6.99 -8.30
N THR A 224 -17.34 6.74 -8.51
CA THR A 224 -16.78 6.66 -9.86
C THR A 224 -17.31 5.44 -10.62
N ALA A 225 -17.80 4.41 -9.92
CA ALA A 225 -18.44 3.25 -10.53
C ALA A 225 -19.78 3.59 -11.20
N THR A 226 -20.39 4.71 -10.83
CA THR A 226 -21.68 5.17 -11.41
C THR A 226 -21.51 6.10 -12.60
N VAL A 227 -20.28 6.47 -12.95
CA VAL A 227 -20.00 7.44 -14.01
C VAL A 227 -19.55 6.74 -15.28
N GLU A 228 -20.10 7.16 -16.42
CA GLU A 228 -19.65 6.70 -17.72
C GLU A 228 -18.16 7.04 -17.94
N PRO A 229 -17.30 6.05 -18.23
CA PRO A 229 -15.88 6.30 -18.46
C PRO A 229 -15.63 7.24 -19.65
N ASP A 230 -14.68 8.17 -19.50
CA ASP A 230 -14.22 9.00 -20.61
C ASP A 230 -13.61 8.10 -21.71
N PRO A 231 -14.00 8.23 -22.99
CA PRO A 231 -13.57 7.31 -24.04
C PRO A 231 -12.05 7.22 -24.21
N GLU A 232 -11.33 8.33 -24.01
CA GLU A 232 -9.87 8.38 -24.13
C GLU A 232 -9.21 7.70 -22.94
N SER A 233 -9.65 8.00 -21.71
CA SER A 233 -9.19 7.30 -20.50
C SER A 233 -9.48 5.80 -20.57
N LYS A 234 -10.67 5.41 -21.03
CA LYS A 234 -11.05 4.00 -21.18
C LYS A 234 -10.14 3.30 -22.20
N ALA A 235 -9.89 3.91 -23.36
CA ALA A 235 -9.02 3.32 -24.37
C ALA A 235 -7.59 3.11 -23.85
N LEU A 236 -7.05 4.05 -23.06
CA LEU A 236 -5.75 3.89 -22.42
C LEU A 236 -5.76 2.79 -21.35
N ALA A 237 -6.78 2.76 -20.48
CA ALA A 237 -6.94 1.73 -19.47
C ALA A 237 -7.04 0.32 -20.10
N ASP A 238 -7.85 0.17 -21.17
CA ASP A 238 -7.99 -1.09 -21.91
C ASP A 238 -6.65 -1.51 -22.54
N LYS A 239 -5.88 -0.56 -23.09
CA LYS A 239 -4.54 -0.83 -23.64
C LYS A 239 -3.56 -1.29 -22.56
N LEU A 240 -3.54 -0.61 -21.41
CA LEU A 240 -2.69 -0.97 -20.27
C LEU A 240 -3.07 -2.34 -19.73
N ALA A 241 -4.37 -2.65 -19.63
CA ALA A 241 -4.88 -3.96 -19.24
C ALA A 241 -4.46 -5.05 -20.24
N ALA A 242 -4.54 -4.79 -21.55
CA ALA A 242 -4.09 -5.74 -22.58
C ALA A 242 -2.57 -5.99 -22.51
N GLY A 243 -1.76 -4.95 -22.28
CA GLY A 243 -0.32 -5.11 -22.08
C GLY A 243 0.03 -5.85 -20.78
N LEU A 244 -0.76 -5.63 -19.73
CA LEU A 244 -0.67 -6.38 -18.50
C LEU A 244 -1.02 -7.85 -18.75
N ASP A 245 -2.06 -8.16 -19.52
CA ASP A 245 -2.42 -9.52 -19.90
C ASP A 245 -1.27 -10.24 -20.61
N GLU A 246 -0.59 -9.59 -21.55
CA GLU A 246 0.60 -10.15 -22.21
C GLU A 246 1.71 -10.47 -21.20
N THR A 247 1.92 -9.59 -20.22
CA THR A 247 2.95 -9.75 -19.18
C THR A 247 2.57 -10.83 -18.16
N LEU A 248 1.29 -10.94 -17.79
CA LEU A 248 0.81 -11.84 -16.77
C LEU A 248 0.60 -13.27 -17.28
N ASN A 249 0.27 -13.44 -18.55
CA ASN A 249 0.10 -14.76 -19.18
C ASN A 249 1.43 -15.42 -19.55
N VAL A 250 2.57 -14.79 -19.23
CA VAL A 250 3.90 -15.39 -19.41
C VAL A 250 4.00 -16.66 -18.55
N GLU A 251 4.28 -17.78 -19.22
CA GLU A 251 4.64 -19.04 -18.58
C GLU A 251 5.97 -18.90 -17.85
N ILE A 252 5.96 -19.15 -16.55
CA ILE A 252 7.16 -19.10 -15.70
C ILE A 252 7.74 -20.49 -15.45
N GLY A 253 6.91 -21.53 -15.52
CA GLY A 253 7.33 -22.93 -15.39
C GLY A 253 6.15 -23.90 -15.44
N THR A 254 6.39 -25.14 -15.06
CA THR A 254 5.39 -26.22 -15.01
C THR A 254 5.44 -26.90 -13.64
N THR A 255 4.28 -27.32 -13.11
CA THR A 255 4.23 -28.17 -11.92
C THR A 255 4.20 -29.65 -12.33
N GLU A 256 5.07 -30.49 -11.80
CA GLU A 256 5.11 -31.95 -12.07
C GLU A 256 4.14 -32.73 -11.18
N THR A 257 3.64 -32.10 -10.13
CA THR A 257 2.69 -32.62 -9.15
C THR A 257 1.45 -31.73 -9.09
N ALA A 258 0.34 -32.27 -8.58
CA ALA A 258 -0.86 -31.47 -8.40
C ALA A 258 -0.66 -30.41 -7.30
N LEU A 259 -1.10 -29.18 -7.57
CA LEU A 259 -1.14 -28.10 -6.58
C LEU A 259 -2.57 -27.92 -6.09
N ASP A 260 -2.73 -27.73 -4.78
CA ASP A 260 -4.02 -27.45 -4.16
C ASP A 260 -3.94 -26.19 -3.32
N SER A 261 -4.73 -25.18 -3.70
CA SER A 261 -4.86 -23.91 -2.99
C SER A 261 -6.27 -23.68 -2.45
N ARG A 262 -7.12 -24.71 -2.45
CA ARG A 262 -8.50 -24.59 -1.99
C ARG A 262 -8.54 -24.11 -0.55
N ARG A 263 -9.45 -23.17 -0.28
CA ARG A 263 -9.58 -22.48 1.01
C ARG A 263 -9.70 -23.46 2.17
N ASN A 264 -10.46 -24.55 1.98
CA ASN A 264 -10.67 -25.56 3.01
C ASN A 264 -9.41 -26.41 3.28
N VAL A 265 -8.48 -26.48 2.34
CA VAL A 265 -7.21 -27.22 2.47
C VAL A 265 -6.16 -26.30 3.11
N VAL A 266 -5.86 -25.15 2.49
CA VAL A 266 -4.78 -24.25 2.94
C VAL A 266 -4.99 -23.69 4.35
N ARG A 267 -6.22 -23.76 4.88
CA ARG A 267 -6.60 -23.28 6.22
C ARG A 267 -6.80 -24.38 7.27
N ALA A 268 -6.58 -25.64 6.93
CA ALA A 268 -6.87 -26.77 7.83
C ALA A 268 -5.80 -27.88 7.81
N GLU A 269 -5.07 -28.03 6.70
CA GLU A 269 -4.09 -29.09 6.51
C GLU A 269 -2.93 -28.62 5.63
N GLU A 270 -1.91 -29.47 5.51
CA GLU A 270 -0.78 -29.22 4.61
C GLU A 270 -1.26 -29.24 3.16
N SER A 271 -0.87 -28.24 2.36
CA SER A 271 -1.18 -28.20 0.94
C SER A 271 0.08 -28.06 0.09
N SER A 272 0.06 -28.64 -1.10
CA SER A 272 1.18 -28.56 -2.04
C SER A 272 1.42 -27.13 -2.56
N MET A 273 0.38 -26.29 -2.70
CA MET A 273 0.59 -24.87 -3.02
C MET A 273 1.22 -24.12 -1.84
N GLY A 274 0.76 -24.40 -0.62
CA GLY A 274 1.35 -23.87 0.61
C GLY A 274 2.84 -24.19 0.74
N ASN A 275 3.21 -25.44 0.45
CA ASN A 275 4.60 -25.89 0.45
C ASN A 275 5.45 -25.16 -0.59
N LEU A 276 4.93 -24.99 -1.83
CA LEU A 276 5.62 -24.23 -2.87
C LEU A 276 5.93 -22.79 -2.42
N ILE A 277 4.93 -22.12 -1.84
CA ILE A 277 5.07 -20.72 -1.41
C ILE A 277 6.05 -20.60 -0.24
N ALA A 278 5.93 -21.44 0.78
CA ALA A 278 6.83 -21.43 1.92
C ALA A 278 8.28 -21.79 1.50
N ASP A 279 8.46 -22.73 0.57
CA ASP A 279 9.77 -23.07 0.01
C ASP A 279 10.40 -21.91 -0.75
N ALA A 280 9.60 -21.20 -1.54
CA ALA A 280 10.06 -20.02 -2.28
C ALA A 280 10.51 -18.90 -1.33
N MET A 281 9.71 -18.56 -0.32
CA MET A 281 10.06 -17.55 0.71
C MET A 281 11.35 -17.93 1.44
N ARG A 282 11.48 -19.19 1.85
CA ARG A 282 12.68 -19.71 2.52
C ARG A 282 13.91 -19.66 1.62
N ALA A 283 13.76 -20.05 0.35
CA ALA A 283 14.85 -20.05 -0.61
C ALA A 283 15.32 -18.63 -1.01
N ALA A 284 14.39 -17.68 -1.11
CA ALA A 284 14.70 -16.28 -1.44
C ALA A 284 15.48 -15.58 -0.32
N THR A 285 15.16 -15.88 0.93
CA THR A 285 15.74 -15.21 2.11
C THR A 285 16.93 -15.94 2.71
N GLY A 286 17.04 -17.25 2.48
CA GLY A 286 18.00 -18.11 3.18
C GLY A 286 17.68 -18.30 4.67
N ALA A 287 16.43 -18.08 5.07
CA ALA A 287 15.96 -18.31 6.44
C ALA A 287 15.98 -19.80 6.81
N ASP A 288 15.99 -20.10 8.11
CA ASP A 288 15.99 -21.47 8.62
C ASP A 288 14.62 -22.12 8.36
N VAL A 289 13.56 -21.34 8.56
CA VAL A 289 12.16 -21.76 8.40
C VAL A 289 11.35 -20.66 7.72
N ALA A 290 10.21 -21.04 7.11
CA ALA A 290 9.23 -20.08 6.61
C ALA A 290 7.81 -20.43 7.04
N LEU A 291 6.99 -19.41 7.32
CA LEU A 291 5.58 -19.53 7.64
C LEU A 291 4.76 -18.65 6.69
N MET A 292 3.74 -19.24 6.07
CA MET A 292 2.76 -18.54 5.25
C MET A 292 1.35 -18.85 5.76
N ASN A 293 0.62 -17.85 6.25
CA ASN A 293 -0.77 -18.04 6.67
C ASN A 293 -1.66 -18.35 5.45
N GLY A 294 -2.46 -19.42 5.51
CA GLY A 294 -3.37 -19.85 4.45
C GLY A 294 -4.46 -18.83 4.13
N GLY A 295 -4.66 -17.84 5.00
CA GLY A 295 -5.45 -16.64 4.75
C GLY A 295 -4.94 -15.84 3.55
N GLY A 296 -3.62 -15.81 3.35
CA GLY A 296 -2.92 -15.13 2.29
C GLY A 296 -2.90 -15.85 0.93
N ILE A 297 -3.34 -17.12 0.87
CA ILE A 297 -3.41 -17.92 -0.36
C ILE A 297 -4.86 -17.95 -0.85
N ARG A 298 -5.12 -17.50 -2.08
CA ARG A 298 -6.45 -16.98 -2.46
C ARG A 298 -7.11 -17.57 -3.69
N ALA A 299 -6.41 -18.30 -4.56
CA ALA A 299 -7.04 -18.67 -5.83
C ALA A 299 -8.13 -19.75 -5.69
N ASP A 300 -8.16 -20.47 -4.55
CA ASP A 300 -9.20 -21.44 -4.20
C ASP A 300 -9.42 -22.51 -5.29
N ARG A 301 -8.34 -23.07 -5.83
CA ARG A 301 -8.38 -23.96 -6.99
C ARG A 301 -7.34 -25.09 -6.89
N THR A 302 -7.36 -25.97 -7.89
CA THR A 302 -6.33 -26.96 -8.11
C THR A 302 -5.62 -26.73 -9.45
N TYR A 303 -4.38 -27.19 -9.52
CA TYR A 303 -3.59 -27.28 -10.75
C TYR A 303 -3.20 -28.74 -10.93
N ASP A 304 -3.49 -29.30 -12.10
CA ASP A 304 -3.12 -30.68 -12.40
C ASP A 304 -1.61 -30.84 -12.58
N ALA A 305 -1.11 -32.04 -12.35
CA ALA A 305 0.26 -32.38 -12.73
C ALA A 305 0.47 -32.13 -14.23
N GLY A 306 1.55 -31.46 -14.58
CA GLY A 306 1.85 -30.99 -15.94
C GLY A 306 1.25 -29.62 -16.29
N ALA A 307 0.50 -28.98 -15.38
CA ALA A 307 -0.02 -27.64 -15.62
C ALA A 307 1.11 -26.61 -15.72
N LYS A 308 0.99 -25.73 -16.70
CA LYS A 308 1.83 -24.54 -16.83
C LYS A 308 1.41 -23.54 -15.76
N LEU A 309 2.39 -22.95 -15.10
CA LEU A 309 2.21 -21.85 -14.17
C LEU A 309 2.57 -20.55 -14.89
N THR A 310 1.68 -19.57 -14.80
CA THR A 310 1.90 -18.22 -15.32
C THR A 310 2.10 -17.23 -14.18
N ARG A 311 2.58 -16.02 -14.47
CA ARG A 311 2.62 -14.94 -13.48
C ARG A 311 1.23 -14.63 -12.93
N ARG A 312 0.21 -14.68 -13.80
CA ARG A 312 -1.22 -14.53 -13.43
C ARG A 312 -1.63 -15.54 -12.37
N ASP A 313 -1.26 -16.80 -12.54
CA ASP A 313 -1.61 -17.84 -11.55
C ASP A 313 -1.02 -17.48 -10.18
N ILE A 314 0.27 -17.12 -10.11
CA ILE A 314 0.92 -16.75 -8.84
C ILE A 314 0.29 -15.50 -8.20
N LEU A 315 -0.05 -14.48 -8.99
CA LEU A 315 -0.68 -13.26 -8.49
C LEU A 315 -2.14 -13.46 -8.09
N THR A 316 -2.81 -14.43 -8.71
CA THR A 316 -4.16 -14.86 -8.28
C THR A 316 -4.08 -15.59 -6.94
N GLU A 317 -3.02 -16.37 -6.70
CA GLU A 317 -2.77 -17.00 -5.41
C GLU A 317 -2.42 -15.98 -4.32
N LEU A 318 -1.66 -14.93 -4.66
CA LEU A 318 -1.06 -13.98 -3.72
C LEU A 318 -1.44 -12.52 -4.07
N PRO A 319 -2.72 -12.12 -3.93
CA PRO A 319 -3.21 -10.85 -4.47
C PRO A 319 -2.92 -9.63 -3.58
N PHE A 320 -2.39 -9.81 -2.38
CA PHE A 320 -2.32 -8.75 -1.36
C PHE A 320 -1.12 -7.82 -1.45
N GLY A 321 -0.16 -8.10 -2.34
CA GLY A 321 1.07 -7.29 -2.41
C GLY A 321 1.99 -7.42 -1.19
N ASN A 322 1.73 -8.37 -0.29
CA ASN A 322 2.58 -8.63 0.86
C ASN A 322 4.03 -8.92 0.44
N VAL A 323 4.98 -8.52 1.29
CA VAL A 323 6.41 -8.75 1.10
C VAL A 323 6.96 -9.79 2.05
N THR A 324 7.95 -10.56 1.60
CA THR A 324 8.69 -11.52 2.43
C THR A 324 9.67 -10.77 3.32
N VAL A 325 9.49 -10.92 4.63
CA VAL A 325 10.32 -10.33 5.68
C VAL A 325 10.95 -11.42 6.53
N VAL A 326 12.03 -11.09 7.24
CA VAL A 326 12.76 -12.05 8.07
C VAL A 326 12.90 -11.51 9.48
N THR A 327 12.47 -12.30 10.46
CA THR A 327 12.68 -12.02 11.89
C THR A 327 13.53 -13.11 12.51
N GLU A 328 14.47 -12.74 13.38
CA GLU A 328 15.25 -13.67 14.19
C GLU A 328 14.67 -13.72 15.60
N LEU A 329 14.19 -14.90 16.01
CA LEU A 329 13.50 -15.08 17.29
C LEU A 329 13.84 -16.41 17.99
N PRO A 330 13.68 -16.50 19.32
CA PRO A 330 13.86 -17.74 20.05
C PRO A 330 12.84 -18.80 19.63
N GLY A 331 13.21 -20.08 19.69
CA GLY A 331 12.31 -21.20 19.36
C GLY A 331 11.01 -21.19 20.17
N SER A 332 11.02 -20.66 21.39
CA SER A 332 9.81 -20.46 22.20
C SER A 332 8.79 -19.52 21.55
N GLN A 333 9.23 -18.45 20.88
CA GLN A 333 8.33 -17.58 20.11
C GLN A 333 7.85 -18.24 18.81
N LEU A 334 8.70 -19.04 18.15
CA LEU A 334 8.29 -19.84 17.00
C LEU A 334 7.19 -20.84 17.38
N LEU A 335 7.32 -21.49 18.53
CA LEU A 335 6.29 -22.39 19.07
C LEU A 335 4.98 -21.65 19.32
N LEU A 336 5.01 -20.44 19.91
CA LEU A 336 3.81 -19.63 20.11
C LEU A 336 3.15 -19.23 18.79
N ALA A 337 3.93 -18.95 17.75
CA ALA A 337 3.41 -18.67 16.41
C ALA A 337 2.71 -19.92 15.81
N LEU A 338 3.29 -21.11 15.96
CA LEU A 338 2.68 -22.38 15.53
C LEU A 338 1.41 -22.71 16.32
N GLU A 339 1.39 -22.46 17.63
CA GLU A 339 0.18 -22.58 18.46
C GLU A 339 -0.93 -21.64 17.98
N ASN A 340 -0.60 -20.38 17.67
CA ASN A 340 -1.56 -19.46 17.05
C ASN A 340 -2.07 -20.01 15.72
N ALA A 341 -1.18 -20.56 14.88
CA ALA A 341 -1.53 -21.09 13.57
C ALA A 341 -2.68 -22.11 13.64
N VAL A 342 -2.65 -23.02 14.61
CA VAL A 342 -3.66 -24.08 14.77
C VAL A 342 -4.78 -23.75 15.78
N SER A 343 -4.73 -22.58 16.43
CA SER A 343 -5.67 -22.19 17.51
C SER A 343 -7.14 -22.10 17.10
N GLN A 344 -7.43 -21.95 15.81
CA GLN A 344 -8.80 -21.83 15.28
C GLN A 344 -9.02 -22.69 14.01
N VAL A 345 -8.30 -23.80 13.91
CA VAL A 345 -8.33 -24.69 12.73
C VAL A 345 -9.74 -25.20 12.42
N GLU A 346 -10.57 -25.44 13.44
CA GLU A 346 -11.95 -25.89 13.31
C GLU A 346 -12.88 -24.84 12.68
N LYS A 347 -12.48 -23.57 12.73
CA LYS A 347 -13.21 -22.46 12.12
C LYS A 347 -12.74 -22.17 10.69
N GLY A 348 -11.72 -22.87 10.20
CA GLY A 348 -11.08 -22.57 8.91
C GLY A 348 -10.57 -21.13 8.84
N ALA A 349 -9.99 -20.65 9.94
CA ALA A 349 -9.44 -19.31 10.06
C ALA A 349 -8.21 -19.13 9.15
N GLY A 350 -7.97 -17.91 8.67
CA GLY A 350 -6.83 -17.60 7.79
C GLY A 350 -5.47 -17.85 8.43
N ARG A 351 -5.41 -17.83 9.76
CA ARG A 351 -4.17 -17.96 10.54
C ARG A 351 -3.42 -19.28 10.39
N PHE A 352 -4.02 -20.37 9.89
CA PHE A 352 -3.32 -21.65 9.73
C PHE A 352 -2.08 -21.51 8.86
N ALA A 353 -0.92 -21.94 9.34
CA ALA A 353 0.37 -21.76 8.66
C ALA A 353 0.71 -22.95 7.78
N GLN A 354 1.00 -22.67 6.51
CA GLN A 354 1.80 -23.53 5.64
C GLN A 354 3.29 -23.27 5.95
N VAL A 355 4.13 -24.30 5.90
CA VAL A 355 5.48 -24.24 6.47
C VAL A 355 6.57 -24.79 5.54
N SER A 356 7.80 -24.30 5.71
CA SER A 356 9.01 -24.84 5.10
C SER A 356 10.17 -24.83 6.09
N GLY A 357 11.08 -25.80 5.98
CA GLY A 357 12.25 -25.94 6.86
C GLY A 357 11.95 -26.53 8.23
N LEU A 358 10.67 -26.80 8.55
CA LEU A 358 10.24 -27.46 9.78
C LEU A 358 9.11 -28.46 9.52
N THR A 359 8.90 -29.35 10.47
CA THR A 359 7.70 -30.19 10.58
C THR A 359 7.10 -30.08 11.98
N PHE A 360 5.80 -30.27 12.13
CA PHE A 360 5.15 -30.34 13.44
C PHE A 360 3.89 -31.20 13.41
N SER A 361 3.49 -31.65 14.60
CA SER A 361 2.23 -32.35 14.84
C SER A 361 1.28 -31.43 15.62
N TYR A 362 -0.04 -31.55 15.42
CA TYR A 362 -1.02 -30.83 16.21
C TYR A 362 -2.27 -31.66 16.55
N ASP A 363 -2.79 -31.47 17.76
CA ASP A 363 -4.06 -32.07 18.22
C ASP A 363 -5.15 -30.99 18.33
N PRO A 364 -6.17 -30.97 17.45
CA PRO A 364 -7.25 -30.00 17.52
C PRO A 364 -8.18 -30.21 18.74
N SER A 365 -8.16 -31.40 19.36
CA SER A 365 -8.98 -31.67 20.55
C SER A 365 -8.39 -31.06 21.84
N ALA A 366 -7.09 -30.71 21.82
CA ALA A 366 -6.43 -30.03 22.92
C ALA A 366 -6.83 -28.54 23.01
N GLU A 367 -6.64 -27.95 24.20
CA GLU A 367 -6.89 -26.52 24.43
C GLU A 367 -6.00 -25.66 23.52
N ALA A 368 -6.57 -24.60 22.95
CA ALA A 368 -5.82 -23.67 22.10
C ALA A 368 -4.65 -23.06 22.88
N GLY A 369 -3.44 -23.12 22.31
CA GLY A 369 -2.20 -22.74 23.00
C GLY A 369 -1.42 -23.92 23.57
N ALA A 370 -1.97 -25.14 23.53
CA ALA A 370 -1.31 -26.39 23.89
C ALA A 370 -1.61 -27.51 22.87
N ARG A 371 -1.73 -27.17 21.59
CA ARG A 371 -2.10 -28.10 20.51
C ARG A 371 -0.89 -28.68 19.81
N VAL A 372 0.24 -27.98 19.79
CA VAL A 372 1.41 -28.29 18.96
C VAL A 372 2.37 -29.21 19.70
N SER A 373 2.89 -30.22 18.99
CA SER A 373 3.89 -31.15 19.48
C SER A 373 4.85 -31.56 18.36
N GLU A 374 5.95 -32.24 18.72
CA GLU A 374 6.91 -32.83 17.77
C GLU A 374 7.45 -31.83 16.74
N VAL A 375 7.76 -30.59 17.17
CA VAL A 375 8.32 -29.59 16.26
C VAL A 375 9.78 -29.93 15.96
N MET A 376 10.09 -30.16 14.69
CA MET A 376 11.43 -30.42 14.18
C MET A 376 11.83 -29.32 13.21
N VAL A 377 12.99 -28.69 13.39
CA VAL A 377 13.60 -27.76 12.44
C VAL A 377 14.72 -28.50 11.72
N GLY A 378 14.56 -28.76 10.42
CA GLY A 378 15.32 -29.81 9.74
C GLY A 378 15.20 -31.15 10.47
N ASP A 379 16.34 -31.75 10.80
CA ASP A 379 16.41 -33.05 11.50
C ASP A 379 16.52 -32.91 13.03
N THR A 380 16.43 -31.69 13.59
CA THR A 380 16.64 -31.44 15.02
C THR A 380 15.36 -30.95 15.69
N ALA A 381 15.08 -31.45 16.90
CA ALA A 381 13.96 -30.96 17.70
C ALA A 381 14.12 -29.45 17.99
N LEU A 382 13.01 -28.72 17.95
CA LEU A 382 12.99 -27.29 18.26
C LEU A 382 13.59 -27.04 19.65
N ASN A 383 14.62 -26.20 19.71
CA ASN A 383 15.19 -25.74 20.97
C ASN A 383 14.54 -24.40 21.35
N PRO A 384 13.83 -24.29 22.49
CA PRO A 384 13.09 -23.08 22.86
C PRO A 384 13.99 -21.84 23.05
N ASP A 385 15.27 -22.03 23.35
CA ASP A 385 16.23 -20.96 23.65
C ASP A 385 17.14 -20.62 22.46
N ALA A 386 17.18 -21.46 21.42
CA ALA A 386 17.96 -21.19 20.22
C ALA A 386 17.27 -20.14 19.34
N LEU A 387 18.05 -19.29 18.67
CA LEU A 387 17.55 -18.31 17.70
C LEU A 387 17.37 -18.95 16.33
N TYR A 388 16.26 -18.62 15.67
CA TYR A 388 15.94 -19.06 14.32
C TYR A 388 15.58 -17.87 13.46
N LYS A 389 16.07 -17.88 12.21
CA LYS A 389 15.61 -16.95 11.17
C LYS A 389 14.32 -17.49 10.57
N VAL A 390 13.25 -16.72 10.71
CA VAL A 390 11.90 -17.08 10.27
C VAL A 390 11.50 -16.12 9.15
N ALA A 391 11.33 -16.64 7.94
CA ALA A 391 10.75 -15.90 6.83
C ALA A 391 9.21 -15.93 6.93
N VAL A 392 8.58 -14.77 6.88
CA VAL A 392 7.13 -14.62 6.95
C VAL A 392 6.68 -13.53 5.99
N ASN A 393 5.37 -13.37 5.77
CA ASN A 393 4.87 -12.14 5.15
C ASN A 393 4.76 -11.01 6.20
N ASP A 394 4.88 -9.78 5.72
CA ASP A 394 4.79 -8.56 6.53
C ASP A 394 3.49 -8.44 7.31
N TYR A 395 2.35 -8.86 6.73
CA TYR A 395 1.05 -8.85 7.43
C TYR A 395 1.09 -9.63 8.75
N ILE A 396 1.60 -10.87 8.76
CA ILE A 396 1.69 -11.65 10.00
C ILE A 396 2.85 -11.21 10.91
N LEU A 397 3.94 -10.66 10.35
CA LEU A 397 5.00 -10.05 11.18
C LEU A 397 4.45 -8.85 11.98
N GLY A 398 3.59 -8.04 11.36
CA GLY A 398 2.88 -6.94 11.99
C GLY A 398 1.80 -7.36 13.01
N GLY A 399 1.65 -8.66 13.27
CA GLY A 399 0.67 -9.20 14.23
C GLY A 399 -0.69 -9.56 13.62
N GLY A 400 -0.84 -9.42 12.30
CA GLY A 400 -2.00 -9.89 11.56
C GLY A 400 -2.33 -11.36 11.85
N ASP A 401 -3.61 -11.74 11.73
CA ASP A 401 -4.09 -13.09 12.07
C ASP A 401 -3.78 -13.59 13.51
N GLY A 402 -3.35 -12.70 14.42
CA GLY A 402 -3.01 -13.02 15.81
C GLY A 402 -1.54 -13.41 16.03
N TYR A 403 -0.67 -13.18 15.05
CA TYR A 403 0.76 -13.56 15.09
C TYR A 403 1.66 -12.62 15.92
N GLY A 404 1.13 -12.00 16.99
CA GLY A 404 1.89 -11.04 17.81
C GLY A 404 3.20 -11.60 18.41
N ALA A 405 3.33 -12.92 18.54
CA ALA A 405 4.56 -13.58 18.98
C ALA A 405 5.75 -13.36 18.02
N LEU A 406 5.51 -13.06 16.74
CA LEU A 406 6.56 -12.77 15.75
C LEU A 406 7.22 -11.40 15.94
N GLY A 407 6.49 -10.44 16.52
CA GLY A 407 6.95 -9.05 16.71
C GLY A 407 8.00 -8.87 17.81
N GLY A 408 8.25 -9.90 18.62
CA GLY A 408 9.27 -9.87 19.68
C GLY A 408 10.69 -10.18 19.21
N GLY A 409 10.87 -10.52 17.93
CA GLY A 409 12.15 -10.86 17.33
C GLY A 409 12.93 -9.67 16.78
N ARG A 410 14.21 -9.89 16.46
CA ARG A 410 15.06 -8.92 15.77
C ARG A 410 14.79 -9.00 14.26
N VAL A 411 14.16 -7.98 13.70
CA VAL A 411 13.89 -7.89 12.26
C VAL A 411 15.22 -7.77 11.50
N LEU A 412 15.48 -8.73 10.61
CA LEU A 412 16.67 -8.77 9.73
C LEU A 412 16.39 -8.17 8.35
N THR A 413 15.16 -8.36 7.87
CA THR A 413 14.64 -7.82 6.61
C THR A 413 13.26 -7.25 6.91
N ASN A 414 13.12 -5.93 6.79
CA ASN A 414 11.85 -5.21 6.99
C ASN A 414 11.11 -5.05 5.65
N ILE A 415 9.95 -4.38 5.67
CA ILE A 415 9.08 -4.19 4.50
C ILE A 415 9.87 -3.53 3.35
N GLY A 416 10.59 -2.44 3.62
CA GLY A 416 11.39 -1.73 2.59
C GLY A 416 12.60 -2.50 2.04
N GLY A 417 13.01 -3.60 2.70
CA GLY A 417 14.08 -4.48 2.23
C GLY A 417 13.61 -5.82 1.67
N GLY A 418 12.31 -6.12 1.74
CA GLY A 418 11.70 -7.38 1.30
C GLY A 418 11.23 -7.34 -0.15
N ASN A 419 11.15 -8.51 -0.79
CA ASN A 419 10.50 -8.67 -2.09
C ASN A 419 9.03 -9.02 -1.91
N LEU A 420 8.17 -8.73 -2.89
CA LEU A 420 6.82 -9.30 -2.93
C LEU A 420 6.89 -10.83 -2.81
N VAL A 421 6.05 -11.42 -1.96
CA VAL A 421 5.98 -12.90 -1.82
C VAL A 421 5.70 -13.53 -3.19
N ALA A 422 4.85 -12.90 -4.00
CA ALA A 422 4.57 -13.32 -5.37
C ALA A 422 5.83 -13.33 -6.26
N ASN A 423 6.73 -12.35 -6.11
CA ASN A 423 7.97 -12.31 -6.88
C ASN A 423 8.95 -13.40 -6.44
N ASP A 424 9.04 -13.69 -5.13
CA ASP A 424 9.87 -14.80 -4.64
C ASP A 424 9.38 -16.15 -5.19
N VAL A 425 8.05 -16.35 -5.24
CA VAL A 425 7.45 -17.55 -5.82
C VAL A 425 7.67 -17.62 -7.33
N MET A 426 7.46 -16.52 -8.06
CA MET A 426 7.74 -16.47 -9.50
C MET A 426 9.21 -16.77 -9.78
N GLY A 427 10.14 -16.12 -9.08
CA GLY A 427 11.58 -16.35 -9.23
C GLY A 427 11.98 -17.78 -8.88
N TYR A 428 11.37 -18.39 -7.87
CA TYR A 428 11.58 -19.79 -7.54
C TYR A 428 11.13 -20.73 -8.67
N VAL A 429 9.93 -20.53 -9.22
CA VAL A 429 9.41 -21.34 -10.32
C VAL A 429 10.23 -21.12 -11.60
N GLU A 430 10.56 -19.88 -11.95
CA GLU A 430 11.39 -19.54 -13.12
C GLU A 430 12.78 -20.17 -13.04
N LYS A 431 13.39 -20.18 -11.84
CA LYS A 431 14.70 -20.78 -11.61
C LYS A 431 14.69 -22.30 -11.80
N HIS A 432 13.67 -22.99 -11.32
CA HIS A 432 13.59 -24.44 -11.39
C HIS A 432 12.99 -24.94 -12.71
N ARG A 433 12.17 -24.12 -13.39
CA ARG A 433 11.35 -24.43 -14.59
C ARG A 433 10.32 -25.53 -14.39
N LYS A 434 10.65 -26.57 -13.65
CA LYS A 434 9.77 -27.65 -13.23
C LYS A 434 9.80 -27.76 -11.72
N VAL A 435 8.67 -27.48 -11.07
CA VAL A 435 8.51 -27.62 -9.62
C VAL A 435 7.71 -28.88 -9.30
N LYS A 436 7.99 -29.50 -8.17
CA LYS A 436 7.35 -30.77 -7.77
C LYS A 436 6.88 -30.78 -6.30
N PRO A 437 6.25 -29.69 -5.80
CA PRO A 437 5.83 -29.63 -4.42
C PRO A 437 4.73 -30.67 -4.17
N ALA A 438 4.81 -31.37 -3.05
CA ALA A 438 3.84 -32.37 -2.64
C ALA A 438 3.51 -32.17 -1.16
N VAL A 439 2.47 -32.85 -0.69
CA VAL A 439 2.25 -33.04 0.75
C VAL A 439 3.32 -34.02 1.25
N GLU A 440 4.18 -33.55 2.15
CA GLU A 440 5.38 -34.26 2.62
C GLU A 440 5.27 -34.70 4.09
N GLY A 441 4.16 -34.36 4.76
CA GLY A 441 3.99 -34.59 6.19
C GLY A 441 4.65 -33.51 7.05
N ARG A 442 4.81 -32.29 6.50
CA ARG A 442 5.27 -31.12 7.24
C ARG A 442 4.30 -30.74 8.36
N ILE A 443 3.00 -30.99 8.17
CA ILE A 443 1.98 -30.71 9.18
C ILE A 443 1.14 -31.96 9.41
N ARG A 444 1.26 -32.55 10.61
CA ARG A 444 0.57 -33.79 10.97
C ARG A 444 -0.55 -33.54 11.96
N ARG A 445 -1.80 -33.79 11.54
CA ARG A 445 -2.95 -33.76 12.43
C ARG A 445 -3.03 -35.07 13.22
N LEU A 446 -3.05 -34.97 14.55
CA LEU A 446 -3.23 -36.11 15.44
C LEU A 446 -4.72 -36.45 15.63
N GLY A 447 -5.01 -37.71 15.91
CA GLY A 447 -6.38 -38.18 16.18
C GLY A 447 -7.26 -38.37 14.95
N GLN A 448 -6.65 -38.49 13.76
CA GLN A 448 -7.31 -38.96 12.52
C GLN A 448 -7.21 -40.47 12.36
#